data_AF-A0A0F9SHE8-F1
#
_entry.id   AF-A0A0F9SHE8-F1
#
_cell.length_a   1.000
_cell.length_b   1.000
_cell.length_c   1.000
_cell.angle_alpha   90.00
_cell.angle_beta   90.00
_cell.angle_gamma   90.00
#
_symmetry.space_group_name_H-M   'P 1'
#
loop_
_entity.id
_entity.type
_entity.pdbx_description
1 polymer ?
#
loop_
_entity_poly.entity_id
_entity_poly.type
_entity_poly.pdbx_seq_one_letter_code
_entity_poly.pdbx_strand_id
1 'polypeptide(L)'
;MARCPLKQDIRDKLWVPYARKLAGRGVLSKYLTLYSPPMMDIKHLQRKGLLAYDGETFNGVVTVAYEEAHFGDAISRSSGRPELFLEGDINHLLTEKKTRRAKQLRNMFPFQVINLDYNNSVFFREDDKRISENLKGIGEIFRLQRQANCREFVLFVTTRADAGARGSRGQLSGSFLDDLSKRITENVKMSQAFSRAYRAAFGDVSAKALQREKYRDFVPVGIAKLVAGMLAVQRYEIISADAHMLVRDDKSPEIWLLHLAFRVRLEQVPRATTLGGLGRPRKLDFERKLARFVRTVGEGGVTWLRETADRERLETQHGEYMRELASQTVDLPIPEHREDA
;
A
#
# COMPACT_ATOMS: atom_id res chain seq x y z
N MET A 1 -9.49 3.78 15.89
CA MET A 1 -8.17 3.59 15.22
C MET A 1 -7.60 4.86 14.58
N ALA A 2 -8.40 5.89 14.36
CA ALA A 2 -8.01 7.20 13.82
C ALA A 2 -6.74 7.81 14.44
N ARG A 3 -6.57 7.72 15.76
CA ARG A 3 -5.43 8.24 16.52
C ARG A 3 -4.54 7.09 16.97
N CYS A 4 -3.81 6.49 16.03
CA CYS A 4 -2.86 5.42 16.33
C CYS A 4 -1.43 5.97 16.20
N PRO A 5 -0.69 6.15 17.30
CA PRO A 5 0.66 6.73 17.30
C PRO A 5 1.65 5.88 16.50
N LEU A 6 1.51 4.55 16.56
CA LEU A 6 2.31 3.63 15.75
C LEU A 6 2.08 3.86 14.25
N LYS A 7 0.83 4.02 13.82
CA LYS A 7 0.50 4.32 12.42
C LYS A 7 0.97 5.71 12.02
N GLN A 8 0.96 6.67 12.93
CA GLN A 8 1.54 8.00 12.67
C GLN A 8 3.04 7.92 12.40
N ASP A 9 3.78 7.12 13.17
CA ASP A 9 5.20 6.88 12.93
C ASP A 9 5.46 6.24 11.56
N ILE A 10 4.60 5.32 11.10
CA ILE A 10 4.63 4.77 9.73
C ILE A 10 4.44 5.88 8.69
N ARG A 11 3.48 6.79 8.87
CA ARG A 11 3.27 7.90 7.93
C ARG A 11 4.53 8.76 7.81
N ASP A 12 5.12 9.12 8.95
CA ASP A 12 6.29 9.98 9.01
C ASP A 12 7.56 9.31 8.47
N LYS A 13 7.80 8.03 8.81
CA LYS A 13 9.08 7.35 8.50
C LYS A 13 9.04 6.51 7.23
N LEU A 14 7.87 6.08 6.78
CA LEU A 14 7.74 5.26 5.56
C LEU A 14 7.05 6.03 4.44
N TRP A 15 5.86 6.59 4.69
CA TRP A 15 5.05 7.14 3.59
C TRP A 15 5.58 8.49 3.09
N VAL A 16 5.85 9.43 3.99
CA VAL A 16 6.36 10.77 3.63
C VAL A 16 7.66 10.68 2.81
N PRO A 17 8.69 9.90 3.21
CA PRO A 17 9.91 9.77 2.42
C PRO A 17 9.67 9.22 1.02
N TYR A 18 8.76 8.25 0.86
CA TYR A 18 8.43 7.71 -0.46
C TYR A 18 7.64 8.69 -1.33
N ALA A 19 6.64 9.36 -0.76
CA ALA A 19 5.88 10.40 -1.47
C ALA A 19 6.80 11.55 -1.93
N ARG A 20 7.74 11.97 -1.08
CA ARG A 20 8.75 12.98 -1.42
C ARG A 20 9.66 12.57 -2.59
N LYS A 21 9.95 11.28 -2.79
CA LYS A 21 10.73 10.81 -3.95
C LYS A 21 10.06 11.13 -5.29
N LEU A 22 8.73 11.31 -5.33
CA LEU A 22 7.99 11.71 -6.54
C LEU A 22 7.67 13.20 -6.60
N ALA A 23 7.26 13.79 -5.47
CA ALA A 23 6.92 15.21 -5.42
C ALA A 23 8.15 16.12 -5.53
N GLY A 24 9.33 15.62 -5.14
CA GLY A 24 10.52 16.43 -4.96
C GLY A 24 10.26 17.54 -3.94
N ARG A 25 10.50 18.80 -4.33
CA ARG A 25 10.21 19.99 -3.53
C ARG A 25 8.75 20.48 -3.65
N GLY A 26 7.96 19.91 -4.57
CA GLY A 26 6.58 20.33 -4.81
C GLY A 26 5.54 19.52 -4.04
N VAL A 27 4.29 19.62 -4.53
CA VAL A 27 3.14 18.80 -4.11
C VAL A 27 2.89 17.67 -5.11
N LEU A 28 2.22 16.62 -4.67
CA LEU A 28 1.69 15.59 -5.55
C LEU A 28 0.50 16.14 -6.33
N SER A 29 0.44 15.88 -7.63
CA SER A 29 -0.68 16.22 -8.49
C SER A 29 -1.86 15.26 -8.35
N LYS A 30 -1.60 13.98 -8.04
CA LYS A 30 -2.66 12.96 -7.89
C LYS A 30 -2.32 11.92 -6.83
N TYR A 31 -3.22 11.74 -5.87
CA TYR A 31 -3.11 10.79 -4.76
C TYR A 31 -4.40 9.95 -4.63
N LEU A 32 -4.27 8.63 -4.73
CA LEU A 32 -5.38 7.69 -4.46
C LEU A 32 -5.20 7.08 -3.08
N THR A 33 -6.24 7.07 -2.26
CA THR A 33 -6.23 6.34 -0.97
C THR A 33 -7.55 5.66 -0.68
N LEU A 34 -7.50 4.58 0.08
CA LEU A 34 -8.71 4.04 0.70
C LEU A 34 -9.11 4.95 1.87
N TYR A 35 -10.37 5.35 1.89
CA TYR A 35 -10.90 6.30 2.85
C TYR A 35 -11.01 5.68 4.24
N SER A 36 -10.62 6.44 5.26
CA SER A 36 -10.85 6.11 6.66
C SER A 36 -11.00 7.40 7.47
N PRO A 37 -12.10 7.61 8.21
CA PRO A 37 -12.23 8.77 9.08
C PRO A 37 -11.12 8.81 10.14
N PRO A 38 -10.53 9.99 10.44
CA PRO A 38 -10.81 11.34 9.94
C PRO A 38 -9.84 11.78 8.83
N MET A 39 -9.47 10.90 7.90
CA MET A 39 -8.51 11.18 6.81
C MET A 39 -7.11 11.61 7.29
N MET A 40 -6.63 11.05 8.39
CA MET A 40 -5.32 11.40 8.97
C MET A 40 -4.18 11.35 7.95
N ASP A 41 -4.22 10.40 7.02
CA ASP A 41 -3.19 10.22 5.99
C ASP A 41 -3.13 11.45 5.06
N ILE A 42 -4.29 11.93 4.61
CA ILE A 42 -4.42 13.11 3.73
C ILE A 42 -4.00 14.37 4.51
N LYS A 43 -4.56 14.58 5.70
CA LYS A 43 -4.23 15.76 6.52
C LYS A 43 -2.74 15.81 6.87
N HIS A 44 -2.15 14.66 7.20
CA HIS A 44 -0.72 14.55 7.48
C HIS A 44 0.13 14.91 6.25
N LEU A 45 -0.16 14.33 5.09
CA LEU A 45 0.56 14.64 3.85
C LEU A 45 0.38 16.12 3.43
N GLN A 46 -0.81 16.70 3.63
CA GLN A 46 -1.04 18.13 3.44
C GLN A 46 -0.15 18.98 4.36
N ARG A 47 -0.14 18.72 5.68
CA ARG A 47 0.74 19.44 6.62
C ARG A 47 2.23 19.30 6.27
N LYS A 48 2.64 18.18 5.68
CA LYS A 48 4.01 17.96 5.19
C LYS A 48 4.29 18.63 3.84
N GLY A 49 3.35 19.41 3.29
CA GLY A 49 3.48 20.11 2.01
C GLY A 49 3.54 19.17 0.81
N LEU A 50 2.87 18.01 0.90
CA LEU A 50 2.82 17.01 -0.17
C LEU A 50 1.47 16.98 -0.90
N LEU A 51 0.42 17.55 -0.33
CA LEU A 51 -0.89 17.69 -0.96
C LEU A 51 -1.31 19.16 -0.93
N ALA A 52 -1.94 19.60 -2.01
CA ALA A 52 -2.51 20.94 -2.08
C ALA A 52 -3.91 20.95 -1.45
N TYR A 53 -4.21 22.03 -0.72
CA TYR A 53 -5.52 22.29 -0.13
C TYR A 53 -5.82 23.78 -0.33
N ASP A 54 -6.98 24.09 -0.91
CA ASP A 54 -7.38 25.46 -1.25
C ASP A 54 -8.33 26.10 -0.22
N GLY A 55 -8.57 25.42 0.91
CA GLY A 55 -9.53 25.85 1.93
C GLY A 55 -10.84 25.07 1.88
N GLU A 56 -11.13 24.36 0.79
CA GLU A 56 -12.31 23.48 0.68
C GLU A 56 -11.97 22.08 0.18
N THR A 57 -11.06 21.97 -0.79
CA THR A 57 -10.79 20.72 -1.51
C THR A 57 -9.31 20.34 -1.46
N PHE A 58 -9.04 19.07 -1.17
CA PHE A 58 -7.72 18.48 -1.37
C PHE A 58 -7.55 18.15 -2.86
N ASN A 59 -6.98 19.09 -3.60
CA ASN A 59 -6.80 19.00 -5.05
C ASN A 59 -5.94 17.78 -5.43
N GLY A 60 -6.40 17.02 -6.42
CA GLY A 60 -5.78 15.78 -6.89
C GLY A 60 -6.01 14.56 -5.99
N VAL A 61 -6.71 14.69 -4.87
CA VAL A 61 -6.95 13.58 -3.95
C VAL A 61 -8.23 12.83 -4.33
N VAL A 62 -8.09 11.53 -4.53
CA VAL A 62 -9.19 10.60 -4.78
C VAL A 62 -9.28 9.61 -3.64
N THR A 63 -10.47 9.45 -3.07
CA THR A 63 -10.72 8.52 -1.97
C THR A 63 -11.81 7.53 -2.32
N VAL A 64 -11.63 6.28 -1.88
CA VAL A 64 -12.65 5.24 -2.03
C VAL A 64 -13.04 4.70 -0.66
N ALA A 65 -14.31 4.80 -0.30
CA ALA A 65 -14.87 4.23 0.93
C ALA A 65 -15.76 3.01 0.61
N TYR A 66 -15.78 2.04 1.52
CA TYR A 66 -16.59 0.83 1.33
C TYR A 66 -18.09 1.05 1.59
N GLU A 67 -18.45 2.03 2.43
CA GLU A 67 -19.85 2.29 2.84
C GLU A 67 -20.17 3.79 2.77
N GLU A 68 -21.38 4.12 2.31
CA GLU A 68 -21.91 5.48 2.21
C GLU A 68 -21.97 6.23 3.55
N ALA A 69 -22.28 5.57 4.66
CA ALA A 69 -22.33 6.21 5.98
C ALA A 69 -20.99 6.87 6.38
N HIS A 70 -19.86 6.34 5.88
CA HIS A 70 -18.54 6.91 6.09
C HIS A 70 -18.29 8.21 5.31
N PHE A 71 -19.09 8.48 4.27
CA PHE A 71 -19.09 9.73 3.51
C PHE A 71 -19.73 10.87 4.31
N GLY A 72 -20.88 10.61 4.96
CA GLY A 72 -21.54 11.60 5.81
C GLY A 72 -20.67 12.03 7.00
N ASP A 73 -19.96 11.08 7.60
CA ASP A 73 -18.94 11.34 8.63
C ASP A 73 -17.68 12.02 8.08
N ALA A 74 -17.34 11.84 6.79
CA ALA A 74 -16.26 12.57 6.14
C ALA A 74 -16.61 14.05 6.06
N ILE A 75 -17.74 14.35 5.43
CA ILE A 75 -18.20 15.71 5.15
C ILE A 75 -18.49 16.48 6.44
N SER A 76 -19.08 15.84 7.45
CA SER A 76 -19.40 16.49 8.72
C SER A 76 -18.20 16.72 9.65
N ARG A 77 -17.05 16.05 9.42
CA ARG A 77 -15.90 16.08 10.34
C ARG A 77 -14.57 16.47 9.68
N SER A 78 -14.52 16.73 8.38
CA SER A 78 -13.30 17.12 7.70
C SER A 78 -13.29 18.59 7.32
N SER A 79 -12.23 19.28 7.75
CA SER A 79 -11.77 20.56 7.19
C SER A 79 -11.31 20.35 5.74
N GLY A 80 -12.26 20.15 4.84
CA GLY A 80 -12.06 19.94 3.42
C GLY A 80 -12.40 18.53 2.91
N ARG A 81 -12.78 18.44 1.64
CA ARG A 81 -13.16 17.19 0.95
C ARG A 81 -12.09 16.76 -0.06
N PRO A 82 -11.92 15.47 -0.34
CA PRO A 82 -11.14 15.04 -1.50
C PRO A 82 -11.81 15.52 -2.80
N GLU A 83 -11.03 15.79 -3.84
CA GLU A 83 -11.53 16.20 -5.17
C GLU A 83 -12.54 15.18 -5.73
N LEU A 84 -12.30 13.89 -5.48
CA LEU A 84 -13.25 12.84 -5.81
C LEU A 84 -13.39 11.84 -4.66
N PHE A 85 -14.61 11.69 -4.17
CA PHE A 85 -14.99 10.63 -3.25
C PHE A 85 -15.86 9.60 -3.96
N LEU A 86 -15.51 8.32 -3.85
CA LEU A 86 -16.29 7.23 -4.41
C LEU A 86 -16.64 6.22 -3.33
N GLU A 87 -17.81 5.62 -3.51
CA GLU A 87 -18.29 4.53 -2.68
C GLU A 87 -18.23 3.21 -3.45
N GLY A 88 -17.72 2.18 -2.79
CA GLY A 88 -17.72 0.79 -3.25
C GLY A 88 -16.40 0.07 -2.98
N ASP A 89 -16.38 -1.23 -3.32
CA ASP A 89 -15.14 -2.00 -3.35
C ASP A 89 -14.22 -1.45 -4.44
N ILE A 90 -12.99 -1.07 -4.06
CA ILE A 90 -12.01 -0.52 -5.00
C ILE A 90 -11.74 -1.46 -6.18
N ASN A 91 -11.68 -2.79 -5.97
CA ASN A 91 -11.41 -3.74 -7.05
C ASN A 91 -12.58 -3.83 -8.00
N HIS A 92 -13.81 -3.75 -7.48
CA HIS A 92 -14.99 -3.67 -8.32
C HIS A 92 -15.00 -2.37 -9.14
N LEU A 93 -14.73 -1.22 -8.50
CA LEU A 93 -14.66 0.09 -9.19
C LEU A 93 -13.57 0.15 -10.27
N LEU A 94 -12.46 -0.56 -10.08
CA LEU A 94 -11.38 -0.63 -11.08
C LEU A 94 -11.77 -1.48 -12.30
N THR A 95 -12.47 -2.60 -12.06
CA THR A 95 -12.79 -3.61 -13.10
C THR A 95 -14.11 -3.36 -13.83
N GLU A 96 -15.13 -2.81 -13.16
CA GLU A 96 -16.46 -2.55 -13.71
C GLU A 96 -16.45 -1.44 -14.76
N LYS A 97 -16.90 -1.68 -16.00
CA LYS A 97 -16.80 -0.69 -17.11
C LYS A 97 -18.00 0.23 -17.25
N LYS A 98 -19.16 -0.16 -16.74
CA LYS A 98 -20.44 0.45 -17.11
C LYS A 98 -20.87 1.56 -16.15
N THR A 99 -20.52 1.48 -14.88
CA THR A 99 -21.00 2.43 -13.87
C THR A 99 -20.32 3.79 -13.98
N ARG A 100 -21.07 4.87 -13.70
CA ARG A 100 -20.56 6.26 -13.67
C ARG A 100 -19.37 6.39 -12.71
N ARG A 101 -19.48 5.83 -11.50
CA ARG A 101 -18.45 5.85 -10.46
C ARG A 101 -17.14 5.20 -10.92
N ALA A 102 -17.21 4.03 -11.55
CA ALA A 102 -16.03 3.36 -12.08
C ALA A 102 -15.36 4.12 -13.24
N LYS A 103 -16.16 4.75 -14.11
CA LYS A 103 -15.64 5.66 -15.16
C LYS A 103 -14.93 6.88 -14.54
N GLN A 104 -15.53 7.50 -13.51
CA GLN A 104 -14.91 8.61 -12.79
C GLN A 104 -13.54 8.20 -12.22
N LEU A 105 -13.45 7.07 -11.50
CA LEU A 105 -12.17 6.57 -10.97
C LEU A 105 -11.12 6.38 -12.06
N ARG A 106 -11.46 5.68 -13.15
CA ARG A 106 -10.50 5.38 -14.22
C ARG A 106 -9.99 6.61 -14.93
N ASN A 107 -10.84 7.62 -15.12
CA ASN A 107 -10.46 8.88 -15.74
C ASN A 107 -9.47 9.68 -14.87
N MET A 108 -9.35 9.36 -13.58
CA MET A 108 -8.36 9.99 -12.70
C MET A 108 -6.95 9.44 -12.87
N PHE A 109 -6.75 8.28 -13.51
CA PHE A 109 -5.38 7.80 -13.76
C PHE A 109 -4.61 8.72 -14.72
N PRO A 110 -3.27 8.85 -14.56
CA PRO A 110 -2.42 8.13 -13.62
C PRO A 110 -2.30 8.81 -12.25
N PHE A 111 -2.07 8.01 -11.20
CA PHE A 111 -1.80 8.51 -9.85
C PHE A 111 -0.30 8.52 -9.57
N GLN A 112 0.22 9.55 -8.90
CA GLN A 112 1.63 9.54 -8.46
C GLN A 112 1.81 8.64 -7.25
N VAL A 113 0.90 8.73 -6.28
CA VAL A 113 0.94 7.92 -5.07
C VAL A 113 -0.41 7.21 -4.92
N ILE A 114 -0.36 5.91 -4.65
CA ILE A 114 -1.52 5.06 -4.42
C ILE A 114 -1.34 4.39 -3.07
N ASN A 115 -2.21 4.67 -2.11
CA ASN A 115 -2.23 4.09 -0.78
C ASN A 115 -3.38 3.08 -0.64
N LEU A 116 -3.05 1.79 -0.75
CA LEU A 116 -3.99 0.69 -0.58
C LEU A 116 -3.92 0.18 0.86
N ASP A 117 -4.62 0.87 1.74
CA ASP A 117 -4.73 0.48 3.13
C ASP A 117 -5.91 -0.47 3.37
N TYR A 118 -5.70 -1.75 3.04
CA TYR A 118 -6.72 -2.79 3.17
C TYR A 118 -7.05 -3.14 4.63
N ASN A 119 -6.39 -2.51 5.60
CA ASN A 119 -6.67 -2.70 7.00
C ASN A 119 -7.64 -1.63 7.57
N ASN A 120 -7.92 -0.58 6.80
CA ASN A 120 -8.65 0.60 7.26
C ASN A 120 -10.12 0.66 6.81
N SER A 121 -10.65 -0.36 6.12
CA SER A 121 -12.10 -0.47 5.89
C SER A 121 -12.77 -0.57 7.26
N VAL A 122 -13.49 0.48 7.62
CA VAL A 122 -13.82 0.84 8.99
C VAL A 122 -14.57 -0.24 9.77
N PHE A 123 -15.15 -1.28 9.16
CA PHE A 123 -15.68 -2.42 9.92
C PHE A 123 -15.38 -3.78 9.27
N PHE A 124 -14.85 -4.65 10.11
CA PHE A 124 -14.69 -6.09 9.96
C PHE A 124 -15.76 -6.72 9.06
N ARG A 125 -15.34 -7.25 7.90
CA ARG A 125 -16.03 -8.40 7.30
C ARG A 125 -15.07 -9.57 7.35
N GLU A 126 -15.57 -10.64 7.93
CA GLU A 126 -14.87 -11.82 8.47
C GLU A 126 -14.21 -12.73 7.42
N ASP A 127 -13.92 -12.24 6.21
CA ASP A 127 -13.60 -13.11 5.09
C ASP A 127 -12.19 -12.86 4.52
N ASP A 128 -11.25 -13.69 4.97
CA ASP A 128 -9.84 -13.77 4.57
C ASP A 128 -9.64 -13.90 3.04
N LYS A 129 -10.67 -14.42 2.34
CA LYS A 129 -10.73 -14.49 0.88
C LYS A 129 -10.65 -13.10 0.24
N ARG A 130 -11.31 -12.10 0.82
CA ARG A 130 -11.38 -10.75 0.26
C ARG A 130 -10.03 -10.03 0.27
N ILE A 131 -9.24 -10.14 1.35
CA ILE A 131 -7.90 -9.53 1.39
C ILE A 131 -6.99 -10.16 0.31
N SER A 132 -7.05 -11.48 0.17
CA SER A 132 -6.30 -12.22 -0.84
C SER A 132 -6.68 -11.80 -2.27
N GLU A 133 -7.98 -11.64 -2.52
CA GLU A 133 -8.53 -11.15 -3.79
C GLU A 133 -8.15 -9.69 -4.05
N ASN A 134 -8.18 -8.83 -3.04
CA ASN A 134 -7.80 -7.43 -3.14
C ASN A 134 -6.32 -7.28 -3.54
N LEU A 135 -5.43 -8.03 -2.89
CA LEU A 135 -4.01 -8.05 -3.23
C LEU A 135 -3.78 -8.59 -4.66
N LYS A 136 -4.61 -9.53 -5.13
CA LYS A 136 -4.60 -9.99 -6.52
C LYS A 136 -5.15 -8.94 -7.49
N GLY A 137 -6.11 -8.11 -7.06
CA GLY A 137 -6.76 -7.05 -7.82
C GLY A 137 -5.86 -5.85 -8.16
N ILE A 138 -4.74 -5.67 -7.45
CA ILE A 138 -3.76 -4.59 -7.71
C ILE A 138 -3.25 -4.60 -9.18
N GLY A 139 -3.26 -5.75 -9.85
CA GLY A 139 -2.85 -5.85 -11.26
C GLY A 139 -3.61 -4.88 -12.19
N GLU A 140 -4.88 -4.58 -11.89
CA GLU A 140 -5.69 -3.65 -12.67
C GLU A 140 -5.22 -2.20 -12.53
N ILE A 141 -4.77 -1.80 -11.33
CA ILE A 141 -4.15 -0.50 -11.08
C ILE A 141 -2.90 -0.35 -11.96
N PHE A 142 -2.05 -1.38 -12.03
CA PHE A 142 -0.85 -1.33 -12.86
C PHE A 142 -1.17 -1.23 -14.35
N ARG A 143 -2.22 -1.93 -14.80
CA ARG A 143 -2.73 -1.84 -16.17
C ARG A 143 -3.20 -0.40 -16.48
N LEU A 144 -3.97 0.22 -15.59
CA LEU A 144 -4.46 1.60 -15.76
C LEU A 144 -3.31 2.62 -15.74
N GLN A 145 -2.36 2.48 -14.81
CA GLN A 145 -1.13 3.30 -14.80
C GLN A 145 -0.38 3.19 -16.12
N ARG A 146 -0.25 1.97 -16.66
CA ARG A 146 0.43 1.73 -17.94
C ARG A 146 -0.29 2.37 -19.11
N GLN A 147 -1.62 2.25 -19.18
CA GLN A 147 -2.43 2.86 -20.25
C GLN A 147 -2.34 4.39 -20.24
N ALA A 148 -2.27 4.98 -19.04
CA ALA A 148 -2.06 6.40 -18.87
C ALA A 148 -0.60 6.85 -19.05
N ASN A 149 0.29 5.97 -19.55
CA ASN A 149 1.72 6.23 -19.78
C ASN A 149 2.47 6.74 -18.53
N CYS A 150 2.05 6.31 -17.34
CA CYS A 150 2.73 6.66 -16.10
C CYS A 150 4.18 6.17 -16.13
N ARG A 151 5.14 7.07 -15.98
CA ARG A 151 6.57 6.70 -15.97
C ARG A 151 7.02 6.19 -14.62
N GLU A 152 6.42 6.71 -13.55
CA GLU A 152 6.85 6.42 -12.19
C GLU A 152 5.73 6.71 -11.20
N PHE A 153 5.56 5.83 -10.20
CA PHE A 153 4.59 6.01 -9.13
C PHE A 153 5.05 5.28 -7.85
N VAL A 154 4.38 5.57 -6.74
CA VAL A 154 4.56 4.89 -5.47
C VAL A 154 3.28 4.14 -5.13
N LEU A 155 3.45 2.90 -4.71
CA LEU A 155 2.39 2.07 -4.17
C LEU A 155 2.69 1.79 -2.70
N PHE A 156 1.77 2.17 -1.82
CA PHE A 156 1.71 1.66 -0.47
C PHE A 156 0.68 0.54 -0.39
N VAL A 157 1.04 -0.55 0.27
CA VAL A 157 0.13 -1.66 0.57
C VAL A 157 0.18 -1.87 2.07
N THR A 158 -0.96 -1.75 2.74
CA THR A 158 -1.12 -2.15 4.14
C THR A 158 -2.06 -3.34 4.19
N THR A 159 -1.64 -4.41 4.87
CA THR A 159 -2.44 -5.64 5.00
C THR A 159 -2.15 -6.35 6.32
N ARG A 160 -3.04 -7.26 6.74
CA ARG A 160 -2.80 -8.15 7.88
C ARG A 160 -1.77 -9.21 7.52
N ALA A 161 -0.90 -9.50 8.46
CA ALA A 161 0.17 -10.48 8.34
C ALA A 161 0.35 -11.29 9.63
N ASP A 162 -0.71 -11.43 10.43
CA ASP A 162 -0.70 -12.31 11.61
C ASP A 162 -0.70 -13.79 11.20
N ALA A 163 0.12 -14.57 11.90
CA ALA A 163 0.30 -15.99 11.60
C ALA A 163 -0.88 -16.87 12.04
N GLY A 164 -1.82 -16.34 12.84
CA GLY A 164 -3.01 -17.00 13.36
C GLY A 164 -2.75 -18.33 14.10
N ALA A 165 -3.08 -18.40 15.39
CA ALA A 165 -3.35 -19.70 16.02
C ALA A 165 -4.52 -20.35 15.27
N ARG A 166 -4.40 -21.64 14.90
CA ARG A 166 -5.38 -22.41 14.11
C ARG A 166 -6.82 -21.97 14.43
N GLY A 167 -7.51 -21.35 13.47
CA GLY A 167 -8.91 -20.94 13.61
C GLY A 167 -9.17 -19.47 13.98
N SER A 168 -8.16 -18.61 14.05
CA SER A 168 -8.34 -17.17 14.32
C SER A 168 -8.65 -16.36 13.04
N ARG A 169 -9.70 -15.54 13.11
CA ARG A 169 -10.23 -14.69 12.04
C ARG A 169 -9.16 -13.67 11.58
N GLY A 170 -8.84 -13.61 10.29
CA GLY A 170 -7.97 -12.59 9.70
C GLY A 170 -6.63 -13.06 9.13
N GLN A 171 -6.37 -14.38 9.08
CA GLN A 171 -5.16 -14.93 8.47
C GLN A 171 -5.28 -14.87 6.94
N LEU A 172 -4.19 -14.55 6.23
CA LEU A 172 -4.19 -14.71 4.77
C LEU A 172 -4.59 -16.13 4.38
N SER A 173 -5.50 -16.28 3.42
CA SER A 173 -6.06 -17.59 3.07
C SER A 173 -4.96 -18.60 2.70
N GLY A 174 -5.13 -19.87 3.06
CA GLY A 174 -4.13 -20.91 2.81
C GLY A 174 -3.71 -21.00 1.34
N SER A 175 -4.67 -20.88 0.42
CA SER A 175 -4.40 -20.85 -1.03
C SER A 175 -3.59 -19.63 -1.46
N PHE A 176 -3.79 -18.47 -0.83
CA PHE A 176 -2.95 -17.30 -1.06
C PHE A 176 -1.52 -17.52 -0.56
N LEU A 177 -1.35 -18.11 0.64
CA LEU A 177 -0.02 -18.45 1.16
C LEU A 177 0.68 -19.50 0.27
N ASP A 178 -0.06 -20.44 -0.30
CA ASP A 178 0.45 -21.39 -1.29
C ASP A 178 0.92 -20.68 -2.57
N ASP A 179 0.15 -19.71 -3.06
CA ASP A 179 0.53 -18.87 -4.20
C ASP A 179 1.82 -18.08 -3.90
N LEU A 180 1.96 -17.50 -2.70
CA LEU A 180 3.18 -16.82 -2.29
C LEU A 180 4.38 -17.77 -2.26
N SER A 181 4.20 -18.96 -1.67
CA SER A 181 5.22 -20.02 -1.63
C SER A 181 5.67 -20.46 -3.02
N LYS A 182 4.71 -20.66 -3.93
CA LYS A 182 4.97 -21.02 -5.32
C LYS A 182 5.81 -19.95 -6.01
N ARG A 183 5.44 -18.67 -5.87
CA ARG A 183 6.18 -17.54 -6.46
C ARG A 183 7.60 -17.44 -5.94
N ILE A 184 7.81 -17.59 -4.62
CA ILE A 184 9.17 -17.60 -4.05
C ILE A 184 9.97 -18.76 -4.65
N THR A 185 9.42 -19.98 -4.64
CA THR A 185 10.08 -21.19 -5.14
C THR A 185 10.47 -21.07 -6.62
N GLU A 186 9.55 -20.60 -7.47
CA GLU A 186 9.81 -20.36 -8.89
C GLU A 186 10.95 -19.36 -9.08
N ASN A 187 10.99 -18.29 -8.29
CA ASN A 187 12.03 -17.28 -8.41
C ASN A 187 13.39 -17.75 -7.89
N VAL A 188 13.45 -18.57 -6.84
CA VAL A 188 14.71 -19.22 -6.42
C VAL A 188 15.29 -20.07 -7.55
N LYS A 189 14.44 -20.73 -8.35
CA LYS A 189 14.87 -21.56 -9.50
C LYS A 189 15.26 -20.74 -10.73
N MET A 190 14.50 -19.68 -11.03
CA MET A 190 14.65 -18.95 -12.30
C MET A 190 15.63 -17.77 -12.23
N SER A 191 15.99 -17.30 -11.04
CA SER A 191 16.80 -16.10 -10.84
C SER A 191 18.02 -16.36 -9.98
N GLN A 192 19.22 -16.28 -10.57
CA GLN A 192 20.45 -16.41 -9.79
C GLN A 192 20.64 -15.26 -8.79
N ALA A 193 20.16 -14.05 -9.11
CA ALA A 193 20.24 -12.90 -8.21
C ALA A 193 19.33 -13.08 -6.99
N PHE A 194 18.08 -13.47 -7.22
CA PHE A 194 17.13 -13.75 -6.13
C PHE A 194 17.57 -14.97 -5.32
N SER A 195 17.99 -16.06 -5.97
CA SER A 195 18.47 -17.28 -5.33
C SER A 195 19.62 -17.01 -4.35
N ARG A 196 20.63 -16.23 -4.79
CA ARG A 196 21.75 -15.83 -3.92
C ARG A 196 21.30 -14.99 -2.73
N ALA A 197 20.44 -14.00 -2.96
CA ALA A 197 19.91 -13.16 -1.88
C ALA A 197 19.06 -13.95 -0.89
N TYR A 198 18.22 -14.85 -1.40
CA TYR A 198 17.38 -15.73 -0.59
C TYR A 198 18.22 -16.68 0.27
N ARG A 199 19.24 -17.34 -0.32
CA ARG A 199 20.16 -18.19 0.43
C ARG A 199 20.97 -17.44 1.47
N ALA A 200 21.44 -16.23 1.15
CA ALA A 200 22.15 -15.40 2.11
C ALA A 200 21.25 -15.00 3.30
N ALA A 201 19.98 -14.68 3.04
CA ALA A 201 19.00 -14.28 4.04
C ALA A 201 18.48 -15.44 4.90
N PHE A 202 18.21 -16.59 4.28
CA PHE A 202 17.41 -17.66 4.90
C PHE A 202 18.06 -19.05 4.84
N GLY A 203 19.25 -19.19 4.25
CA GLY A 203 19.86 -20.49 3.95
C GLY A 203 19.13 -21.26 2.85
N ASP A 204 19.33 -22.58 2.81
CA ASP A 204 18.67 -23.48 1.85
C ASP A 204 17.25 -23.91 2.29
N VAL A 205 16.58 -23.06 3.08
CA VAL A 205 15.22 -23.31 3.59
C VAL A 205 14.20 -23.17 2.46
N SER A 206 13.36 -24.18 2.25
CA SER A 206 12.29 -24.11 1.25
C SER A 206 11.28 -22.99 1.57
N ALA A 207 10.58 -22.44 0.57
CA ALA A 207 9.56 -21.41 0.80
C ALA A 207 8.46 -21.88 1.77
N LYS A 208 8.14 -23.18 1.78
CA LYS A 208 7.19 -23.80 2.71
C LYS A 208 7.71 -23.91 4.13
N ALA A 209 8.99 -24.22 4.30
CA ALA A 209 9.63 -24.18 5.61
C ALA A 209 9.71 -22.74 6.12
N LEU A 210 10.07 -21.76 5.26
CA LEU A 210 10.05 -20.34 5.61
C LEU A 210 8.65 -19.88 6.05
N GLN A 211 7.60 -20.29 5.33
CA GLN A 211 6.21 -20.02 5.71
C GLN A 211 5.89 -20.52 7.13
N ARG A 212 6.34 -21.72 7.50
CA ARG A 212 6.03 -22.34 8.80
C ARG A 212 6.88 -21.80 9.94
N GLU A 213 8.18 -21.63 9.70
CA GLU A 213 9.19 -21.38 10.73
C GLU A 213 9.52 -19.89 10.88
N LYS A 214 9.38 -19.12 9.79
CA LYS A 214 9.68 -17.69 9.72
C LYS A 214 8.58 -16.93 8.98
N TYR A 215 7.32 -17.13 9.39
CA TYR A 215 6.14 -16.52 8.76
C TYR A 215 6.27 -14.99 8.58
N ARG A 216 6.89 -14.33 9.57
CA ARG A 216 7.16 -12.89 9.60
C ARG A 216 8.02 -12.39 8.44
N ASP A 217 8.97 -13.20 8.00
CA ASP A 217 9.84 -12.89 6.85
C ASP A 217 9.21 -13.38 5.54
N PHE A 218 8.47 -14.48 5.60
CA PHE A 218 7.79 -15.09 4.47
C PHE A 218 6.78 -14.14 3.82
N VAL A 219 5.87 -13.54 4.59
CA VAL A 219 4.79 -12.69 4.05
C VAL A 219 5.31 -11.47 3.28
N PRO A 220 6.21 -10.62 3.81
CA PRO A 220 6.72 -9.47 3.07
C PRO A 220 7.48 -9.88 1.80
N VAL A 221 8.30 -10.93 1.85
CA VAL A 221 9.00 -11.46 0.67
C VAL A 221 8.00 -11.97 -0.37
N GLY A 222 7.00 -12.73 0.06
CA GLY A 222 5.97 -13.29 -0.80
C GLY A 222 5.13 -12.22 -1.49
N ILE A 223 4.62 -11.24 -0.74
CA ILE A 223 3.83 -10.14 -1.30
C ILE A 223 4.68 -9.28 -2.24
N ALA A 224 5.93 -8.97 -1.87
CA ALA A 224 6.83 -8.26 -2.76
C ALA A 224 7.05 -9.04 -4.07
N LYS A 225 7.18 -10.37 -4.02
CA LYS A 225 7.26 -11.21 -5.23
C LYS A 225 5.96 -11.21 -6.05
N LEU A 226 4.80 -11.24 -5.40
CA LEU A 226 3.49 -11.15 -6.05
C LEU A 226 3.37 -9.84 -6.84
N VAL A 227 3.59 -8.71 -6.16
CA VAL A 227 3.55 -7.35 -6.74
C VAL A 227 4.55 -7.23 -7.88
N ALA A 228 5.79 -7.67 -7.66
CA ALA A 228 6.86 -7.69 -8.64
C ALA A 228 6.46 -8.45 -9.92
N GLY A 229 5.82 -9.62 -9.78
CA GLY A 229 5.31 -10.39 -10.92
C GLY A 229 4.21 -9.66 -11.69
N MET A 230 3.27 -9.00 -11.00
CA MET A 230 2.20 -8.22 -11.63
C MET A 230 2.75 -6.99 -12.38
N LEU A 231 3.72 -6.29 -11.78
CA LEU A 231 4.40 -5.14 -12.39
C LEU A 231 5.14 -5.52 -13.68
N ALA A 232 5.82 -6.67 -13.67
CA ALA A 232 6.57 -7.15 -14.83
C ALA A 232 5.66 -7.39 -16.06
N VAL A 233 4.42 -7.86 -15.87
CA VAL A 233 3.44 -8.00 -16.96
C VAL A 233 3.14 -6.66 -17.63
N GLN A 234 3.16 -5.57 -16.85
CA GLN A 234 2.90 -4.20 -17.31
C GLN A 234 4.19 -3.42 -17.68
N ARG A 235 5.34 -4.09 -17.74
CA ARG A 235 6.68 -3.50 -17.99
C ARG A 235 7.08 -2.44 -16.97
N TYR A 236 6.73 -2.65 -15.71
CA TYR A 236 7.23 -1.87 -14.58
C TYR A 236 8.27 -2.66 -13.78
N GLU A 237 9.20 -1.93 -13.15
CA GLU A 237 10.14 -2.46 -12.17
C GLU A 237 10.02 -1.76 -10.81
N ILE A 238 10.36 -2.46 -9.74
CA ILE A 238 10.48 -1.88 -8.40
C ILE A 238 11.87 -1.26 -8.27
N ILE A 239 11.95 0.05 -8.07
CA ILE A 239 13.22 0.78 -7.84
C ILE A 239 13.69 0.60 -6.40
N SER A 240 12.78 0.75 -5.45
CA SER A 240 13.04 0.57 -4.02
C SER A 240 11.81 0.02 -3.34
N ALA A 241 12.02 -0.79 -2.31
CA ALA A 241 10.97 -1.33 -1.48
C ALA A 241 11.41 -1.33 -0.03
N ASP A 242 10.48 -1.03 0.87
CA ASP A 242 10.68 -1.09 2.33
C ASP A 242 9.46 -1.71 2.99
N ALA A 243 9.69 -2.34 4.15
CA ALA A 243 8.67 -3.03 4.93
C ALA A 243 8.74 -2.63 6.40
N HIS A 244 7.59 -2.28 6.95
CA HIS A 244 7.42 -2.02 8.38
C HIS A 244 6.32 -2.94 8.91
N MET A 245 6.54 -3.51 10.09
CA MET A 245 5.57 -4.34 10.80
C MET A 245 5.09 -3.61 12.06
N LEU A 246 3.79 -3.39 12.14
CA LEU A 246 3.12 -2.89 13.34
C LEU A 246 2.47 -4.09 14.03
N VAL A 247 2.87 -4.37 15.27
CA VAL A 247 2.38 -5.48 16.08
C VAL A 247 1.51 -4.93 17.20
N ARG A 248 0.24 -5.33 17.24
CA ARG A 248 -0.70 -5.05 18.34
C ARG A 248 -0.75 -6.24 19.26
N ASP A 249 0.27 -6.33 20.10
CA ASP A 249 0.53 -7.41 21.06
C ASP A 249 -0.23 -7.23 22.38
N ASP A 250 -0.90 -6.10 22.57
CA ASP A 250 -1.86 -5.87 23.66
C ASP A 250 -3.22 -6.54 23.40
N LYS A 251 -3.45 -7.05 22.18
CA LYS A 251 -4.67 -7.76 21.80
C LYS A 251 -4.42 -9.26 21.74
N SER A 252 -5.37 -10.03 22.26
CA SER A 252 -5.38 -11.49 22.13
C SER A 252 -6.52 -11.91 21.18
N PRO A 253 -6.23 -12.54 20.02
CA PRO A 253 -4.89 -12.86 19.49
C PRO A 253 -4.13 -11.61 19.00
N GLU A 254 -2.80 -11.72 18.93
CA GLU A 254 -1.92 -10.65 18.40
C GLU A 254 -2.33 -10.30 16.96
N ILE A 255 -2.39 -9.00 16.64
CA ILE A 255 -2.70 -8.53 15.28
C ILE A 255 -1.47 -7.87 14.67
N TRP A 256 -1.02 -8.35 13.52
CA TRP A 256 0.15 -7.82 12.84
C TRP A 256 -0.27 -7.13 11.54
N LEU A 257 0.19 -5.90 11.36
CA LEU A 257 -0.08 -5.08 10.19
C LEU A 257 1.23 -4.86 9.44
N LEU A 258 1.29 -5.40 8.23
CA LEU A 258 2.41 -5.22 7.33
C LEU A 258 2.16 -4.00 6.46
N HIS A 259 3.06 -3.02 6.53
CA HIS A 259 3.11 -1.86 5.67
C HIS A 259 4.27 -2.01 4.68
N LEU A 260 3.94 -2.08 3.39
CA LEU A 260 4.91 -2.13 2.30
C LEU A 260 4.87 -0.85 1.49
N ALA A 261 6.04 -0.32 1.17
CA ALA A 261 6.18 0.78 0.23
C ALA A 261 6.97 0.32 -0.99
N PHE A 262 6.46 0.60 -2.19
CA PHE A 262 7.13 0.30 -3.45
C PHE A 262 7.24 1.57 -4.27
N ARG A 263 8.47 1.95 -4.65
CA ARG A 263 8.72 2.94 -5.69
C ARG A 263 8.85 2.20 -7.01
N VAL A 264 8.00 2.52 -7.97
CA VAL A 264 7.83 1.76 -9.21
C VAL A 264 8.11 2.67 -10.39
N ARG A 265 8.85 2.16 -11.39
CA ARG A 265 9.15 2.90 -12.62
C ARG A 265 8.95 2.03 -13.85
N LEU A 266 8.50 2.66 -14.92
CA LEU A 266 8.38 2.03 -16.22
C LEU A 266 9.77 1.58 -16.68
N GLU A 267 9.89 0.31 -17.04
CA GLU A 267 11.13 -0.24 -17.56
C GLU A 267 11.51 0.56 -18.82
N GLN A 268 12.64 1.23 -18.79
CA GLN A 268 13.21 1.78 -20.01
C GLN A 268 13.70 0.61 -20.83
N VAL A 269 13.17 0.43 -22.04
CA VAL A 269 13.71 -0.52 -22.99
C VAL A 269 15.17 -0.13 -23.21
N PRO A 270 16.16 -0.95 -22.81
CA PRO A 270 17.54 -0.66 -23.16
C PRO A 270 17.60 -0.70 -24.69
N ARG A 271 18.08 0.38 -25.33
CA ARG A 271 18.52 0.27 -26.72
C ARG A 271 19.63 -0.78 -26.72
N ALA A 272 19.45 -1.88 -27.44
CA ALA A 272 20.51 -2.87 -27.59
C ALA A 272 21.71 -2.17 -28.22
N THR A 273 22.76 -1.90 -27.43
CA THR A 273 23.98 -1.25 -27.90
C THR A 273 24.94 -2.25 -28.53
N THR A 274 24.70 -3.55 -28.39
CA THR A 274 25.53 -4.62 -28.94
C THR A 274 24.70 -5.83 -29.38
N LEU A 275 25.10 -6.49 -30.47
CA LEU A 275 24.47 -7.71 -31.01
C LEU A 275 24.36 -8.85 -29.99
N GLY A 276 25.32 -9.00 -29.06
CA GLY A 276 25.28 -10.01 -27.99
C GLY A 276 24.22 -9.78 -26.90
N GLY A 277 23.53 -8.63 -26.92
CA GLY A 277 22.38 -8.30 -26.06
C GLY A 277 21.02 -8.58 -26.71
N LEU A 278 20.99 -8.91 -28.01
CA LEU A 278 19.78 -9.38 -28.68
C LEU A 278 19.47 -10.79 -28.18
N GLY A 279 18.32 -10.96 -27.54
CA GLY A 279 17.82 -12.28 -27.12
C GLY A 279 18.08 -12.69 -25.67
N ARG A 280 18.81 -11.91 -24.85
CA ARG A 280 18.84 -12.19 -23.39
C ARG A 280 17.48 -11.83 -22.77
N PRO A 281 16.82 -12.75 -22.03
CA PRO A 281 15.52 -12.46 -21.45
C PRO A 281 15.62 -11.30 -20.45
N ARG A 282 14.84 -10.25 -20.72
CA ARG A 282 14.68 -9.00 -19.95
C ARG A 282 14.34 -9.18 -18.45
N LYS A 283 14.08 -10.41 -18.00
CA LYS A 283 13.67 -10.76 -16.63
C LYS A 283 14.77 -10.55 -15.56
N LEU A 284 16.05 -10.44 -15.95
CA LEU A 284 17.17 -10.55 -15.01
C LEU A 284 17.51 -9.27 -14.20
N ASP A 285 17.23 -8.06 -14.69
CA ASP A 285 17.61 -6.82 -13.99
C ASP A 285 16.56 -6.38 -12.96
N PHE A 286 15.28 -6.65 -13.22
CA PHE A 286 14.17 -6.44 -12.29
C PHE A 286 14.36 -7.19 -10.95
N GLU A 287 15.01 -8.35 -11.00
CA GLU A 287 15.21 -9.22 -9.83
C GLU A 287 16.33 -8.74 -8.91
N ARG A 288 17.27 -7.91 -9.40
CA ARG A 288 18.41 -7.42 -8.59
C ARG A 288 17.97 -6.52 -7.45
N LYS A 289 16.97 -5.66 -7.67
CA LYS A 289 16.48 -4.73 -6.65
C LYS A 289 15.60 -5.43 -5.61
N LEU A 290 14.83 -6.42 -6.05
CA LEU A 290 14.09 -7.30 -5.15
C LEU A 290 15.03 -8.20 -4.34
N ALA A 291 16.16 -8.62 -4.90
CA ALA A 291 17.22 -9.32 -4.18
C ALA A 291 17.87 -8.46 -3.08
N ARG A 292 17.86 -7.12 -3.19
CA ARG A 292 18.25 -6.24 -2.07
C ARG A 292 17.20 -6.28 -0.97
N PHE A 293 15.92 -6.10 -1.33
CA PHE A 293 14.82 -6.17 -0.35
C PHE A 293 14.79 -7.50 0.42
N VAL A 294 14.97 -8.63 -0.27
CA VAL A 294 15.04 -9.96 0.36
C VAL A 294 16.16 -10.06 1.40
N ARG A 295 17.36 -9.57 1.07
CA ARG A 295 18.48 -9.52 2.01
C ARG A 295 18.15 -8.66 3.22
N THR A 296 17.65 -7.44 2.97
CA THR A 296 17.23 -6.53 4.05
C THR A 296 16.20 -7.19 4.96
N VAL A 297 15.21 -7.91 4.44
CA VAL A 297 14.26 -8.65 5.29
C VAL A 297 14.97 -9.74 6.11
N GLY A 298 15.80 -10.59 5.50
CA GLY A 298 16.49 -11.66 6.20
C GLY A 298 17.54 -11.21 7.23
N GLU A 299 18.12 -10.03 7.03
CA GLU A 299 19.07 -9.39 7.95
C GLU A 299 18.37 -8.60 9.08
N GLY A 300 17.03 -8.72 9.21
CA GLY A 300 16.26 -8.04 10.26
C GLY A 300 15.91 -6.59 9.96
N GLY A 301 16.08 -6.13 8.71
CA GLY A 301 15.76 -4.78 8.26
C GLY A 301 14.27 -4.46 8.08
N VAL A 302 13.37 -5.35 8.50
CA VAL A 302 11.97 -4.98 8.73
C VAL A 302 11.91 -4.13 10.00
N THR A 303 11.38 -2.91 9.91
CA THR A 303 11.20 -2.08 11.10
C THR A 303 10.01 -2.59 11.90
N TRP A 304 10.20 -2.86 13.20
CA TRP A 304 9.16 -3.34 14.10
C TRP A 304 8.67 -2.22 15.02
N LEU A 305 7.36 -2.02 15.06
CA LEU A 305 6.68 -1.17 16.04
C LEU A 305 5.72 -2.05 16.84
N ARG A 306 5.93 -2.15 18.15
CA ARG A 306 5.10 -2.98 19.04
C ARG A 306 4.23 -2.12 19.93
N GLU A 307 2.96 -2.47 20.07
CA GLU A 307 2.01 -1.68 20.84
C GLU A 307 2.43 -1.60 22.32
N THR A 308 2.82 -2.71 22.93
CA THR A 308 3.25 -2.72 24.33
C THR A 308 4.56 -1.95 24.59
N ALA A 309 5.51 -1.98 23.66
CA ALA A 309 6.85 -1.41 23.87
C ALA A 309 6.99 0.04 23.39
N ASP A 310 6.28 0.43 22.33
CA ASP A 310 6.50 1.71 21.64
C ASP A 310 5.40 2.73 21.90
N ARG A 311 4.22 2.30 22.37
CA ARG A 311 3.04 3.18 22.41
C ARG A 311 3.25 4.41 23.28
N GLU A 312 3.69 4.27 24.52
CA GLU A 312 3.89 5.41 25.42
C GLU A 312 4.86 6.44 24.83
N ARG A 313 6.05 5.99 24.41
CA ARG A 313 7.06 6.82 23.75
C ARG A 313 6.50 7.56 22.53
N LEU A 314 5.75 6.86 21.68
CA LEU A 314 5.16 7.44 20.47
C LEU A 314 3.94 8.33 20.76
N GLU A 315 3.20 8.10 21.85
CA GLU A 315 2.16 8.99 22.34
C GLU A 315 2.76 10.30 22.83
N THR A 316 3.88 10.27 23.56
CA THR A 316 4.63 11.48 23.91
C THR A 316 5.11 12.23 22.67
N GLN A 317 5.63 11.50 21.68
CA GLN A 317 6.21 12.09 20.47
C GLN A 317 5.14 12.67 19.52
N HIS A 318 4.04 11.95 19.30
CA HIS A 318 3.07 12.25 18.24
C HIS A 318 1.68 12.62 18.76
N GLY A 319 1.41 12.46 20.06
CA GLY A 319 0.07 12.52 20.63
C GLY A 319 -0.61 13.89 20.46
N GLU A 320 0.11 14.97 20.76
CA GLU A 320 -0.40 16.33 20.56
C GLU A 320 -0.65 16.61 19.07
N TYR A 321 0.33 16.34 18.23
CA TYR A 321 0.23 16.48 16.78
C TYR A 321 -0.98 15.72 16.18
N MET A 322 -1.22 14.48 16.64
CA MET A 322 -2.37 13.70 16.21
C MET A 322 -3.69 14.26 16.71
N ARG A 323 -3.73 14.79 17.94
CA ARG A 323 -4.93 15.45 18.49
C ARG A 323 -5.28 16.67 17.66
N GLU A 324 -4.31 17.52 17.34
CA GLU A 324 -4.51 18.68 16.46
C GLU A 324 -4.99 18.29 15.07
N LEU A 325 -4.33 17.32 14.42
CA LEU A 325 -4.75 16.83 13.10
C LEU A 325 -6.19 16.31 13.11
N ALA A 326 -6.57 15.61 14.18
CA ALA A 326 -7.91 15.08 14.35
C ALA A 326 -8.93 16.17 14.67
N SER A 327 -8.53 17.26 15.34
CA SER A 327 -9.40 18.40 15.70
C SER A 327 -9.48 19.48 14.62
N GLN A 328 -8.72 19.38 13.53
CA GLN A 328 -8.90 20.23 12.36
C GLN A 328 -10.28 19.96 11.73
N THR A 329 -11.26 20.74 12.19
CA THR A 329 -12.60 20.93 11.64
C THR A 329 -12.71 22.41 11.28
N VAL A 330 -13.16 22.71 10.07
CA VAL A 330 -13.50 24.07 9.65
C VAL A 330 -14.98 24.01 9.32
N ASP A 331 -15.78 24.88 9.93
CA ASP A 331 -17.19 25.01 9.61
C ASP A 331 -17.34 25.41 8.15
N LEU A 332 -18.04 24.58 7.37
CA LEU A 332 -18.49 24.94 6.03
C LEU A 332 -20.00 25.17 6.09
N PRO A 333 -20.51 26.29 5.56
CA PRO A 333 -21.94 26.42 5.34
C PRO A 333 -22.35 25.35 4.32
N ILE A 334 -23.26 24.47 4.73
CA ILE A 334 -23.92 23.52 3.83
C ILE A 334 -24.67 24.37 2.80
N PRO A 335 -24.36 24.30 1.49
CA PRO A 335 -25.24 24.88 0.49
C PRO A 335 -26.56 24.12 0.61
N GLU A 336 -27.62 24.82 0.98
CA GLU A 336 -28.97 24.26 1.00
C GLU A 336 -29.17 23.47 -0.29
N HIS A 337 -29.61 22.22 -0.15
CA HIS A 337 -30.14 21.45 -1.26
C HIS A 337 -31.25 22.30 -1.90
N ARG A 338 -30.92 23.05 -2.95
CA ARG A 338 -31.91 23.39 -3.96
C ARG A 338 -32.19 22.08 -4.67
N GLU A 339 -33.19 21.38 -4.17
CA GLU A 339 -34.02 20.52 -5.00
C GLU A 339 -34.55 21.43 -6.11
N ASP A 340 -33.90 21.37 -7.28
CA ASP A 340 -34.43 22.02 -8.47
C ASP A 340 -35.70 21.27 -8.89
N ALA A 341 -36.77 22.05 -9.02
CA ALA A 341 -38.02 21.76 -9.69
C ALA A 341 -37.86 21.54 -11.20
#